data_AF-A0A7W1QZQ0-F1
#
_entry.id   AF-A0A7W1QZQ0-F1
#
_cell.length_a   1.000
_cell.length_b   1.000
_cell.length_c   1.000
_cell.angle_alpha   90.00
_cell.angle_beta   90.00
_cell.angle_gamma   90.00
#
_symmetry.space_group_name_H-M   'P 1'
#
loop_
_entity.id
_entity.type
_entity.pdbx_description
1 polymer ?
#
loop_
_entity_poly.entity_id
_entity_poly.type
_entity_poly.pdbx_seq_one_letter_code
_entity_poly.pdbx_strand_id
1 'polypeptide(L)'
;ACMANVFWLEDGKLFTPSLATGCLAGTTREFLMEKSRCVEVETELETLRKADAIFLTSAGIGVVQVGEFENRKFELKFDNITRAIPNNYPRKNTNQSEN
;
A
#
# COMPACT_ATOMS: atom_id res chain seq x y z
N ALA A 1 4.12 7.96 15.72
CA ALA A 1 4.76 7.26 14.59
C ALA A 1 3.75 6.32 13.96
N CYS A 2 3.42 6.49 12.68
CA CYS A 2 2.67 5.51 11.93
C CYS A 2 3.66 4.43 11.47
N MET A 3 3.60 3.22 12.04
CA MET A 3 4.39 2.09 11.55
C MET A 3 3.57 1.38 10.46
N ALA A 4 3.69 1.85 9.22
CA ALA A 4 3.08 1.22 8.06
C ALA A 4 4.08 1.11 6.90
N ASN A 5 4.01 0.00 6.16
CA ASN A 5 4.74 -0.19 4.92
C ASN A 5 3.98 0.46 3.76
N VAL A 6 4.73 0.89 2.74
CA VAL A 6 4.18 1.52 1.53
C VAL A 6 4.24 0.54 0.37
N PHE A 7 3.17 0.50 -0.41
CA PHE A 7 3.09 -0.18 -1.70
C PHE A 7 2.51 0.79 -2.72
N TRP A 8 2.86 0.65 -4.00
CA TRP A 8 2.25 1.44 -5.05
C TRP A 8 2.10 0.65 -6.35
N LEU A 9 1.15 1.11 -7.17
CA LEU A 9 0.96 0.62 -8.53
C LEU A 9 1.52 1.63 -9.52
N GLU A 10 2.19 1.13 -10.54
CA GLU A 10 2.63 1.89 -11.71
C GLU A 10 2.54 0.95 -12.92
N ASP A 11 1.78 1.36 -13.94
CA ASP A 11 1.56 0.59 -15.18
C ASP A 11 1.08 -0.86 -14.92
N GLY A 12 0.20 -1.01 -13.92
CA GLY A 12 -0.36 -2.32 -13.52
C GLY A 12 0.62 -3.25 -12.80
N LYS A 13 1.82 -2.78 -12.46
CA LYS A 13 2.80 -3.52 -11.66
C LYS A 13 2.81 -2.98 -10.23
N LEU A 14 3.03 -3.90 -9.28
CA LEU A 14 3.06 -3.58 -7.86
C LEU A 14 4.49 -3.51 -7.35
N PHE A 15 4.78 -2.48 -6.57
CA PHE A 15 6.09 -2.24 -6.00
C PHE A 15 6.01 -1.92 -4.51
N THR A 16 7.12 -2.12 -3.81
CA THR A 16 7.33 -1.69 -2.42
C THR A 16 8.80 -1.31 -2.24
N PRO A 17 9.16 -0.40 -1.33
CA PRO A 17 10.55 -0.09 -1.09
C PRO A 17 11.28 -1.32 -0.54
N SER A 18 12.53 -1.51 -0.97
CA SER A 18 13.43 -2.52 -0.41
C SER A 18 13.59 -2.34 1.10
N LEU A 19 13.75 -3.44 1.85
CA LEU A 19 14.07 -3.37 3.28
C LEU A 19 15.39 -2.64 3.56
N ALA A 20 16.28 -2.54 2.57
CA ALA A 20 17.52 -1.76 2.64
C ALA A 20 17.27 -0.26 2.91
N THR A 21 16.07 0.26 2.63
CA THR A 21 15.70 1.66 2.91
C THR A 21 15.27 1.90 4.37
N GLY A 22 15.48 0.92 5.27
CA GLY A 22 15.09 0.99 6.68
C GLY A 22 13.63 0.60 6.95
N CYS A 23 12.93 0.02 5.96
CA CYS A 23 11.59 -0.52 6.15
C CYS A 23 11.61 -1.78 7.04
N LEU A 24 10.61 -1.90 7.90
CA LEU A 24 10.46 -3.08 8.75
C LEU A 24 9.91 -4.25 7.92
N ALA A 25 10.50 -5.45 8.07
CA ALA A 25 9.97 -6.69 7.50
C ALA A 25 8.69 -7.13 8.23
N GLY A 26 7.58 -6.43 7.98
CA GLY A 26 6.29 -6.72 8.61
C GLY A 26 5.62 -7.95 8.02
N THR A 27 4.96 -8.77 8.84
CA THR A 27 4.26 -10.00 8.41
C THR A 27 3.21 -9.76 7.32
N THR A 28 2.51 -8.62 7.33
CA THR A 28 1.54 -8.25 6.27
C THR A 28 2.23 -7.98 4.93
N ARG A 29 3.45 -7.43 4.95
CA ARG A 29 4.25 -7.17 3.74
C ARG A 29 4.71 -8.48 3.12
N GLU A 30 5.26 -9.38 3.93
CA GLU A 30 5.70 -10.70 3.48
C GLU A 30 4.54 -11.48 2.87
N PHE A 31 3.38 -11.53 3.55
CA PHE A 31 2.18 -12.15 3.02
C PHE A 31 1.74 -11.57 1.65
N LEU A 32 1.74 -10.24 1.50
CA LEU A 32 1.38 -9.61 0.23
C LEU A 32 2.38 -9.95 -0.88
N MET A 33 3.68 -9.98 -0.56
CA MET A 33 4.71 -10.34 -1.52
C MET A 33 4.61 -11.79 -1.98
N GLU A 34 4.23 -12.72 -1.10
CA GLU A 34 4.00 -14.13 -1.49
C GLU A 34 2.78 -14.31 -2.39
N LYS A 35 1.74 -13.49 -2.19
CA LYS A 35 0.45 -13.63 -2.89
C LYS A 35 0.31 -12.74 -4.12
N SER A 36 1.25 -11.83 -4.35
CA SER A 36 1.22 -10.90 -5.47
C SER A 36 2.53 -10.92 -6.24
N ARG A 37 2.51 -10.45 -7.50
CA ARG A 37 3.73 -10.23 -8.28
C ARG A 37 4.35 -8.87 -7.91
N CYS A 38 4.64 -8.67 -6.63
CA CYS A 38 5.26 -7.44 -6.12
C CYS A 38 6.77 -7.45 -6.39
N VAL A 39 7.32 -6.30 -6.76
CA VAL A 39 8.76 -6.10 -6.97
C VAL A 39 9.30 -5.17 -5.89
N GLU A 40 10.31 -5.62 -5.14
CA GLU A 40 11.07 -4.76 -4.23
C GLU A 40 12.05 -3.90 -5.03
N VAL A 41 12.06 -2.59 -4.75
CA VAL A 41 12.95 -1.65 -5.43
C VAL A 41 13.53 -0.64 -4.46
N GLU A 42 14.77 -0.22 -4.69
CA GLU A 42 15.30 1.01 -4.10
C GLU A 42 14.80 2.18 -4.93
N THR A 43 14.14 3.14 -4.29
CA THR A 43 13.44 4.20 -5.01
C THR A 43 13.37 5.48 -4.19
N GLU A 44 13.21 6.59 -4.90
CA GLU A 44 13.01 7.91 -4.34
C GLU A 44 11.52 8.24 -4.19
N LEU A 45 11.22 9.24 -3.36
CA LEU A 45 9.84 9.72 -3.14
C LEU A 45 9.13 10.14 -4.44
N GLU A 46 9.88 10.62 -5.43
CA GLU A 46 9.39 11.00 -6.76
C GLU A 46 8.58 9.90 -7.45
N THR A 47 8.88 8.63 -7.18
CA THR A 47 8.14 7.51 -7.76
C THR A 47 6.69 7.48 -7.27
N LEU A 48 6.43 7.85 -6.01
CA LEU A 48 5.07 7.94 -5.47
C LEU A 48 4.26 9.08 -6.11
N ARG A 49 4.93 10.14 -6.58
CA ARG A 49 4.27 11.24 -7.31
C ARG A 49 3.67 10.77 -8.64
N LYS A 50 4.29 9.74 -9.25
CA LYS A 50 3.88 9.16 -10.55
C LYS A 50 2.99 7.93 -10.43
N ALA A 51 2.90 7.32 -9.25
CA ALA A 51 2.11 6.12 -9.02
C ALA A 51 0.63 6.28 -9.46
N ASP A 52 0.04 5.19 -9.97
CA ASP A 52 -1.38 5.10 -10.28
C ASP A 52 -2.24 5.01 -9.02
N ALA A 53 -1.72 4.36 -7.98
CA ALA A 53 -2.33 4.22 -6.65
C ALA A 53 -1.25 3.93 -5.60
N ILE A 54 -1.49 4.36 -4.36
CA ILE A 54 -0.62 4.11 -3.21
C ILE A 54 -1.42 3.38 -2.13
N PHE A 55 -0.79 2.44 -1.46
CA PHE A 55 -1.36 1.64 -0.38
C PHE A 55 -0.44 1.66 0.85
N LEU A 56 -1.06 1.72 2.02
CA LEU A 56 -0.39 1.58 3.30
C LEU A 56 -0.76 0.25 3.94
N THR A 57 0.23 -0.42 4.54
CA THR A 57 0.01 -1.71 5.19
C THR A 57 0.56 -1.78 6.61
N SER A 58 -0.24 -2.25 7.56
CA SER A 58 0.20 -2.55 8.92
C SER A 58 -0.70 -3.58 9.58
N ALA A 59 -0.23 -4.19 10.67
CA ALA A 59 -1.04 -5.15 11.44
C ALA A 59 -2.38 -4.56 11.94
N GLY A 60 -2.41 -3.25 12.25
CA GLY A 60 -3.58 -2.59 12.83
C GLY A 60 -4.59 -2.07 11.81
N ILE A 61 -4.17 -1.76 10.58
CA ILE A 61 -5.05 -1.19 9.53
C ILE A 61 -5.28 -2.13 8.36
N GLY A 62 -4.51 -3.21 8.26
CA GLY A 62 -4.48 -4.07 7.09
C GLY A 62 -3.89 -3.37 5.91
N VAL A 63 -4.64 -3.27 4.83
CA VAL A 63 -4.22 -2.55 3.63
C VAL A 63 -5.26 -1.51 3.34
N VAL A 64 -4.81 -0.27 3.21
CA VAL A 64 -5.67 0.87 2.96
C VAL A 64 -5.10 1.62 1.77
N GLN A 65 -5.95 1.94 0.80
CA GLN A 65 -5.56 2.84 -0.30
C GLN A 65 -5.47 4.28 0.23
N VAL A 66 -4.40 4.97 -0.13
CA VAL A 66 -4.22 6.40 0.15
C VAL A 66 -5.18 7.20 -0.73
N GLY A 67 -6.02 8.04 -0.12
CA GLY A 67 -6.96 8.91 -0.84
C GLY A 67 -6.30 10.16 -1.43
N GLU A 68 -5.23 10.66 -0.83
CA GLU A 68 -4.51 11.86 -1.26
C GLU A 68 -3.03 11.81 -0.87
N PHE A 69 -2.15 12.22 -1.78
CA PHE A 69 -0.71 12.38 -1.54
C PHE A 69 -0.24 13.70 -2.17
N GLU A 70 0.37 14.58 -1.38
CA GLU A 70 0.89 15.89 -1.84
C GLU A 70 -0.09 16.71 -2.70
N ASN A 71 -1.35 16.82 -2.27
CA ASN A 71 -2.45 17.50 -2.98
C ASN A 71 -2.93 16.80 -4.27
N ARG A 72 -2.41 15.61 -4.60
CA ARG A 72 -2.95 14.74 -5.66
C ARG A 72 -3.91 13.73 -5.05
N LYS A 73 -5.18 13.83 -5.43
CA LYS A 73 -6.21 12.83 -5.05
C LYS A 73 -6.10 11.60 -5.95
N PHE A 74 -6.26 10.42 -5.35
CA PHE A 74 -6.36 9.16 -6.08
C PHE A 74 -7.82 8.77 -6.25
N GLU A 75 -8.16 8.28 -7.43
CA GLU A 75 -9.41 7.55 -7.61
C GLU A 75 -9.36 6.24 -6.82
N LEU A 76 -10.43 5.90 -6.13
CA LEU A 76 -10.51 4.63 -5.41
C LEU A 76 -10.47 3.49 -6.43
N LYS A 77 -9.40 2.70 -6.40
CA LYS A 77 -9.20 1.54 -7.27
C LYS A 77 -9.27 0.28 -6.41
N PHE A 78 -10.26 -0.56 -6.70
CA PHE A 78 -10.34 -1.91 -6.13
C PHE A 78 -9.40 -2.84 -6.89
N ASP A 79 -8.10 -2.68 -6.67
CA ASP A 79 -7.09 -3.46 -7.36
C ASP A 79 -6.86 -4.83 -6.71
N ASN A 80 -6.22 -5.73 -7.44
CA ASN A 80 -5.84 -7.08 -7.02
C ASN A 80 -5.11 -7.14 -5.66
N ILE A 81 -4.39 -6.09 -5.25
CA ILE A 81 -3.83 -5.95 -3.90
C ILE A 81 -4.90 -6.10 -2.82
N THR A 82 -6.03 -5.41 -2.96
CA THR A 82 -7.13 -5.48 -2.00
C THR A 82 -7.82 -6.85 -2.01
N ARG A 83 -7.66 -7.62 -3.09
CA ARG A 83 -8.16 -9.00 -3.23
C ARG A 83 -7.18 -10.07 -2.71
N ALA A 84 -5.88 -9.80 -2.72
CA ALA A 84 -4.86 -10.72 -2.22
C ALA A 84 -4.93 -10.91 -0.70
N ILE A 85 -5.60 -9.98 0.00
CA ILE A 85 -5.81 -10.02 1.44
C ILE A 85 -7.00 -10.93 1.75
N PRO A 86 -6.85 -11.93 2.63
CA PRO A 86 -7.95 -12.81 2.97
C PRO A 86 -9.11 -12.01 3.59
N ASN A 87 -10.35 -12.46 3.37
CA ASN A 87 -11.56 -11.79 3.86
C ASN A 87 -11.61 -11.58 5.39
N ASN A 88 -10.72 -12.20 6.15
CA ASN A 88 -10.63 -12.11 7.61
C ASN A 88 -9.68 -11.00 8.12
N TYR A 89 -8.98 -10.29 7.23
CA TYR A 89 -8.12 -9.18 7.63
C TYR A 89 -8.98 -7.93 7.84
N PRO A 90 -8.83 -7.18 8.95
CA PRO A 90 -9.63 -5.99 9.21
C PRO A 90 -9.52 -4.98 8.06
N ARG A 91 -10.59 -4.84 7.27
CA ARG A 91 -10.77 -3.75 6.32
C ARG A 91 -11.45 -2.62 7.07
N LYS A 92 -10.75 -1.51 7.31
CA LYS A 92 -11.44 -0.29 7.72
C LYS A 92 -12.17 0.27 6.50
N ASN A 93 -13.49 0.25 6.52
CA ASN A 93 -14.30 0.99 5.55
C ASN A 93 -13.91 2.46 5.64
N THR A 94 -13.47 3.05 4.53
CA THR A 94 -13.12 4.49 4.42
C THR A 94 -14.33 5.41 4.47
N ASN A 95 -15.45 4.97 5.06
CA ASN A 95 -16.58 5.82 5.39
C ASN A 95 -16.47 6.20 6.87
N GLN A 96 -15.64 7.19 7.18
CA GLN A 96 -15.83 7.99 8.38
C GLN A 96 -15.89 9.45 7.95
N SER A 97 -17.11 9.85 7.64
CA SER A 97 -17.60 11.22 7.82
C SER A 97 -17.40 11.64 9.27
N GLU A 98 -16.66 12.71 9.51
CA GLU A 98 -16.71 13.55 10.70
C GLU A 98 -16.53 14.98 10.15
N ASN A 99 -17.61 15.73 9.91
CA ASN A 99 -18.43 16.49 10.88
C ASN A 99 -17.60 17.52 11.65
#